data_AF-A0AAN8WTW1-F1
#
_entry.id   AF-A0AAN8WTW1-F1
#
_cell.length_a   1.000
_cell.length_b   1.000
_cell.length_c   1.000
_cell.angle_alpha   90.00
_cell.angle_beta   90.00
_cell.angle_gamma   90.00
#
_symmetry.space_group_name_H-M   'P 1'
#
loop_
_entity.id
_entity.type
_entity.pdbx_description
1 polymer ?
#
loop_
_entity_poly.entity_id
_entity_poly.type
_entity_poly.pdbx_seq_one_letter_code
_entity_poly.pdbx_strand_id
1 'polypeptide(L)'
;MGCGLSSEVASAVAGAGNPEEALEQALRRGDTSALETALSAPVNVNKTIKDEDGNDCTALHIAARMGHARAVQMLLKANANPKVVDGQGKSPLHWAAMYDHPEVISELIKGGAEADLACNQGTTALMIAIIKDNTDSIHALIQVS
;
A
#
# COMPACT_ATOMS: atom_id res chain seq x y z
N MET A 1 31.70 22.04 -20.94
CA MET A 1 31.09 20.95 -21.73
C MET A 1 30.87 19.79 -20.79
N GLY A 2 29.63 19.35 -20.60
CA GLY A 2 29.26 18.26 -19.71
C GLY A 2 27.85 18.43 -19.15
N CYS A 3 26.86 18.25 -20.04
CA CYS A 3 25.47 17.80 -19.84
C CYS A 3 24.82 18.09 -18.47
N GLY A 4 23.77 18.92 -18.32
CA GLY A 4 22.58 18.98 -19.16
C GLY A 4 21.78 17.70 -18.98
N LEU A 5 20.80 17.71 -18.06
CA LEU A 5 19.76 16.72 -17.67
C LEU A 5 19.61 16.81 -16.14
N SER A 6 18.69 17.58 -15.55
CA SER A 6 17.31 17.13 -15.33
C SER A 6 16.44 18.27 -14.76
N SER A 7 16.43 19.45 -15.39
CA SER A 7 15.58 20.57 -14.94
C SER A 7 14.09 20.41 -15.26
N GLU A 8 13.69 19.36 -15.98
CA GLU A 8 12.30 19.13 -16.40
C GLU A 8 11.51 18.18 -15.49
N VAL A 9 12.14 17.48 -14.54
CA VAL A 9 11.42 16.68 -13.52
C VAL A 9 10.94 17.51 -12.32
N ALA A 10 11.34 18.78 -12.22
CA ALA A 10 10.96 19.66 -11.10
C ALA A 10 9.55 20.26 -11.22
N SER A 11 8.94 20.24 -12.42
CA SER A 11 7.68 20.97 -12.66
C SER A 11 6.42 20.21 -12.19
N ALA A 12 6.48 18.89 -12.05
CA ALA A 12 5.33 18.09 -11.60
C ALA A 12 5.22 17.93 -10.07
N VAL A 13 6.21 18.44 -9.31
CA VAL A 13 6.29 18.35 -7.83
C VAL A 13 5.84 19.66 -7.16
N ALA A 14 5.25 20.59 -7.90
CA ALA A 14 4.97 21.96 -7.47
C ALA A 14 3.86 22.14 -6.39
N GLY A 15 3.52 21.10 -5.62
CA GLY A 15 2.51 21.18 -4.55
C GLY A 15 2.76 20.31 -3.32
N ALA A 16 3.78 19.45 -3.29
CA ALA A 16 4.09 18.60 -2.15
C ALA A 16 5.46 18.97 -1.58
N GLY A 17 5.51 19.44 -0.33
CA GLY A 17 6.72 19.96 0.29
C GLY A 17 7.77 18.88 0.63
N ASN A 18 7.49 17.61 0.37
CA ASN A 18 8.34 16.46 0.66
C ASN A 18 8.01 15.29 -0.30
N PRO A 19 8.99 14.56 -0.86
CA PRO A 19 8.74 13.36 -1.69
C PRO A 19 7.89 12.29 -1.00
N GLU A 20 7.88 12.23 0.33
CA GLU A 20 7.00 11.33 1.10
C GLU A 20 5.52 11.73 0.99
N GLU A 21 5.22 13.02 1.04
CA GLU A 21 3.86 13.53 0.87
C GLU A 21 3.36 13.34 -0.57
N ALA A 22 4.28 13.48 -1.55
CA ALA A 22 4.00 13.16 -2.94
C ALA A 22 3.68 11.67 -3.13
N LEU A 23 4.42 10.78 -2.45
CA LEU A 23 4.15 9.33 -2.43
C LEU A 23 2.75 9.05 -1.87
N GLU A 24 2.40 9.61 -0.72
CA GLU A 24 1.07 9.44 -0.11
C GLU A 24 -0.06 9.97 -1.01
N GLN A 25 0.12 11.14 -1.61
CA GLN A 25 -0.89 11.72 -2.50
C GLN A 25 -1.08 10.89 -3.77
N ALA A 26 0.01 10.36 -4.34
CA ALA A 26 -0.06 9.43 -5.46
C ALA A 26 -0.83 8.15 -5.10
N LEU A 27 -0.59 7.60 -3.90
CA LEU A 27 -1.28 6.41 -3.39
C LEU A 27 -2.75 6.66 -3.05
N ARG A 28 -3.14 7.87 -2.64
CA ARG A 28 -4.57 8.19 -2.42
C ARG A 28 -5.33 8.39 -3.73
N ARG A 29 -4.65 8.84 -4.78
CA ARG A 29 -5.24 9.08 -6.11
C ARG A 29 -5.17 7.85 -7.03
N GLY A 30 -4.30 6.89 -6.72
CA GLY A 30 -3.99 5.78 -7.62
C GLY A 30 -3.18 6.20 -8.84
N ASP A 31 -2.51 7.36 -8.77
CA ASP A 31 -1.71 7.88 -9.87
C ASP A 31 -0.36 7.15 -9.94
N THR A 32 -0.27 6.18 -10.84
CA THR A 32 0.93 5.38 -11.03
C THR A 32 2.10 6.19 -11.58
N SER A 33 1.84 7.23 -12.37
CA SER A 33 2.90 8.07 -12.95
C SER A 33 3.53 8.95 -11.87
N ALA A 34 2.70 9.55 -11.01
CA ALA A 34 3.17 10.26 -9.83
C ALA A 34 3.89 9.33 -8.85
N LEU A 35 3.41 8.08 -8.72
CA LEU A 35 4.04 7.07 -7.87
C LEU A 35 5.43 6.67 -8.40
N GLU A 36 5.60 6.46 -9.71
CA GLU A 36 6.91 6.19 -10.32
C GLU A 36 7.88 7.34 -10.06
N THR A 37 7.39 8.57 -10.21
CA THR A 37 8.18 9.77 -9.93
C THR A 37 8.60 9.85 -8.46
N ALA A 38 7.68 9.59 -7.53
CA ALA A 38 7.96 9.61 -6.09
C ALA A 38 8.95 8.50 -5.69
N LEU A 39 8.84 7.31 -6.26
CA LEU A 39 9.75 6.18 -6.01
C LEU A 39 11.15 6.38 -6.62
N SER A 40 11.31 7.27 -7.61
CA SER A 40 12.61 7.63 -8.17
C SER A 40 13.46 8.50 -7.22
N ALA A 41 12.80 9.17 -6.27
CA ALA A 41 13.47 9.91 -5.20
C ALA A 41 13.92 8.96 -4.08
N PRO A 42 14.87 9.35 -3.22
CA PRO A 42 15.29 8.55 -2.06
C PRO A 42 14.20 8.55 -0.97
N VAL A 43 13.11 7.83 -1.22
CA VAL A 43 11.99 7.65 -0.29
C VAL A 43 12.13 6.35 0.48
N ASN A 44 11.80 6.39 1.77
CA ASN A 44 11.67 5.18 2.57
C ASN A 44 10.24 4.65 2.46
N VAL A 45 10.01 3.69 1.56
CA VAL A 45 8.68 3.06 1.35
C VAL A 45 8.12 2.33 2.57
N ASN A 46 9.00 1.98 3.52
CA ASN A 46 8.64 1.31 4.77
C ASN A 46 8.47 2.28 5.94
N LYS A 47 8.52 3.59 5.68
CA LYS A 47 8.31 4.60 6.71
C LYS A 47 6.91 4.46 7.29
N THR A 48 6.85 4.45 8.61
CA THR A 48 5.60 4.57 9.35
C THR A 48 5.13 6.02 9.32
N ILE A 49 3.89 6.22 8.91
CA ILE A 49 3.19 7.50 8.83
C ILE A 49 1.91 7.40 9.65
N LYS A 50 1.21 8.53 9.84
CA LYS A 50 -0.06 8.56 10.56
C LYS A 50 -1.23 8.56 9.57
N ASP A 51 -2.21 7.68 9.78
CA ASP A 51 -3.48 7.76 9.08
C ASP A 51 -4.38 8.88 9.63
N GLU A 52 -5.58 9.03 9.06
CA GLU A 52 -6.57 10.05 9.44
C GLU A 52 -7.06 9.88 10.89
N ASP A 53 -6.93 8.68 11.45
CA ASP A 53 -7.30 8.32 12.81
C ASP A 53 -6.09 8.42 13.78
N GLY A 54 -4.92 8.82 13.31
CA GLY A 54 -3.69 8.92 14.10
C GLY A 54 -2.99 7.58 14.38
N ASN A 55 -3.39 6.51 13.69
CA ASN A 55 -2.75 5.21 13.78
C ASN A 55 -1.51 5.15 12.89
N ASP A 56 -0.52 4.41 13.34
CA ASP A 56 0.69 4.12 12.57
C ASP A 56 0.36 3.23 11.39
N CYS A 57 0.62 3.67 10.16
CA CYS A 57 0.44 2.89 8.94
C CYS A 57 1.62 3.10 7.96
N THR A 58 1.60 2.45 6.80
CA THR A 58 2.66 2.58 5.78
C THR A 58 2.05 2.80 4.40
N ALA A 59 2.90 3.11 3.41
CA ALA A 59 2.49 3.22 2.00
C ALA A 59 1.68 2.00 1.51
N LEU A 60 2.05 0.78 1.92
CA LEU A 60 1.30 -0.43 1.56
C LEU A 60 -0.08 -0.47 2.21
N HIS A 61 -0.26 0.03 3.43
CA HIS A 61 -1.58 0.12 4.05
C HIS A 61 -2.49 1.08 3.28
N ILE A 62 -1.98 2.25 2.87
CA ILE A 62 -2.75 3.21 2.07
C ILE A 62 -3.12 2.58 0.72
N ALA A 63 -2.16 2.02 0.01
CA ALA A 63 -2.40 1.39 -1.28
C ALA A 63 -3.43 0.26 -1.20
N ALA A 64 -3.37 -0.53 -0.13
CA ALA A 64 -4.29 -1.63 0.10
C ALA A 64 -5.70 -1.16 0.47
N ARG A 65 -5.81 -0.14 1.33
CA ARG A 65 -7.09 0.50 1.69
C ARG A 65 -7.78 1.10 0.47
N MET A 66 -7.01 1.72 -0.43
CA MET A 66 -7.51 2.37 -1.63
C MET A 66 -7.78 1.41 -2.81
N GLY A 67 -7.38 0.15 -2.70
CA GLY A 67 -7.61 -0.84 -3.77
C GLY A 67 -6.66 -0.73 -4.96
N HIS A 68 -5.53 -0.04 -4.83
CA HIS A 68 -4.65 0.22 -5.97
C HIS A 68 -3.63 -0.90 -6.16
N ALA A 69 -4.06 -2.01 -6.76
CA ALA A 69 -3.22 -3.19 -7.00
C ALA A 69 -1.92 -2.85 -7.76
N ARG A 70 -1.98 -1.95 -8.75
CA ARG A 70 -0.79 -1.50 -9.47
C ARG A 70 0.19 -0.74 -8.58
N ALA A 71 -0.31 0.09 -7.67
CA ALA A 71 0.52 0.79 -6.71
C ALA A 71 1.18 -0.19 -5.73
N VAL A 72 0.45 -1.21 -5.26
CA VAL A 72 1.00 -2.29 -4.44
C VAL A 72 2.14 -3.01 -5.16
N GLN A 73 1.97 -3.38 -6.43
CA GLN A 73 3.03 -3.99 -7.23
C GLN A 73 4.29 -3.12 -7.29
N MET A 74 4.13 -1.81 -7.48
CA MET A 74 5.25 -0.87 -7.57
C MET A 74 5.96 -0.72 -6.23
N LEU A 75 5.21 -0.64 -5.13
CA LEU A 75 5.76 -0.59 -3.77
C LEU A 75 6.54 -1.87 -3.44
N LEU A 76 5.99 -3.04 -3.76
CA LEU A 76 6.68 -4.33 -3.55
C LEU A 76 7.98 -4.42 -4.37
N LYS A 77 7.97 -3.94 -5.62
CA LYS A 77 9.19 -3.82 -6.45
C LYS A 77 10.20 -2.84 -5.87
N ALA A 78 9.74 -1.80 -5.18
CA ALA A 78 10.57 -0.86 -4.43
C ALA A 78 10.97 -1.39 -3.04
N ASN A 79 10.85 -2.70 -2.81
CA ASN A 79 11.29 -3.37 -1.58
C ASN A 79 10.48 -2.98 -0.33
N ALA A 80 9.20 -2.62 -0.51
CA ALA A 80 8.26 -2.47 0.58
C ALA A 80 7.99 -3.83 1.25
N ASN A 81 7.96 -3.84 2.58
CA ASN A 81 7.77 -5.02 3.39
C ASN A 81 6.26 -5.34 3.50
N PRO A 82 5.77 -6.46 2.95
CA PRO A 82 4.36 -6.83 3.01
C PRO A 82 3.90 -7.32 4.40
N LYS A 83 4.84 -7.60 5.31
CA LYS A 83 4.59 -8.11 6.67
C LYS A 83 4.47 -7.00 7.72
N VAL A 84 4.40 -5.75 7.29
CA VAL A 84 4.16 -4.61 8.18
C VAL A 84 2.77 -4.71 8.82
N VAL A 85 2.65 -4.16 10.02
CA VAL A 85 1.39 -4.04 10.75
C VAL A 85 1.22 -2.61 11.23
N ASP A 86 -0.03 -2.17 11.31
CA ASP A 86 -0.41 -0.89 11.91
C ASP A 86 -0.50 -0.98 13.44
N GLY A 87 -0.88 0.14 14.08
CA GLY A 87 -1.07 0.21 15.53
C GLY A 87 -2.14 -0.74 16.10
N GLN A 88 -3.03 -1.28 15.25
CA GLN A 88 -4.05 -2.26 15.62
C GLN A 88 -3.60 -3.71 15.31
N GLY A 89 -2.37 -3.89 14.85
CA GLY A 89 -1.84 -5.19 14.41
C GLY A 89 -2.39 -5.63 13.05
N LYS A 90 -3.09 -4.75 12.31
CA LYS A 90 -3.61 -5.09 10.98
C LYS A 90 -2.51 -4.88 9.95
N SER A 91 -2.28 -5.89 9.13
CA SER A 91 -1.41 -5.80 7.94
C SER A 91 -2.13 -5.18 6.75
N PRO A 92 -1.43 -4.78 5.67
CA PRO A 92 -2.06 -4.34 4.42
C PRO A 92 -3.11 -5.32 3.90
N LEU A 93 -2.92 -6.63 4.13
CA LEU A 93 -3.88 -7.66 3.72
C LEU A 93 -5.22 -7.56 4.46
N HIS A 94 -5.21 -7.20 5.75
CA HIS A 94 -6.43 -6.93 6.52
C HIS A 94 -7.20 -5.75 5.95
N TRP A 95 -6.50 -4.69 5.53
CA TRP A 95 -7.11 -3.52 4.90
C TRP A 95 -7.70 -3.87 3.53
N ALA A 96 -6.97 -4.59 2.68
CA ALA A 96 -7.51 -5.05 1.39
C ALA A 96 -8.78 -5.89 1.55
N ALA A 97 -8.77 -6.83 2.51
CA ALA A 97 -9.91 -7.68 2.84
C ALA A 97 -11.10 -6.91 3.43
N MET A 98 -10.84 -5.83 4.17
CA MET A 98 -11.89 -4.99 4.77
C MET A 98 -12.65 -4.16 3.74
N TYR A 99 -11.99 -3.73 2.66
CA TYR A 99 -12.54 -2.83 1.65
C TYR A 99 -12.86 -3.52 0.31
N ASP A 100 -12.83 -4.84 0.31
CA ASP A 100 -13.13 -5.72 -0.81
C ASP A 100 -12.23 -5.58 -2.05
N HIS A 101 -10.91 -5.66 -1.88
CA HIS A 101 -9.93 -5.48 -2.96
C HIS A 101 -9.20 -6.79 -3.31
N PRO A 102 -9.82 -7.70 -4.10
CA PRO A 102 -9.27 -9.04 -4.40
C PRO A 102 -7.96 -9.01 -5.20
N GLU A 103 -7.78 -8.05 -6.10
CA GLU A 103 -6.53 -7.91 -6.85
C GLU A 103 -5.39 -7.49 -5.93
N VAL A 104 -5.65 -6.59 -4.98
CA VAL A 104 -4.66 -6.19 -3.97
C VAL A 104 -4.26 -7.39 -3.11
N ILE A 105 -5.25 -8.19 -2.66
CA ILE A 105 -5.01 -9.41 -1.88
C ILE A 105 -4.06 -10.34 -2.64
N SER A 106 -4.34 -10.56 -3.92
CA SER A 106 -3.53 -11.41 -4.78
C SER A 106 -2.09 -10.90 -4.89
N GLU A 107 -1.88 -9.60 -5.07
CA GLU A 107 -0.54 -9.02 -5.19
C GLU A 107 0.23 -9.02 -3.86
N LEU A 108 -0.45 -8.80 -2.73
CA LEU A 108 0.17 -8.87 -1.41
C LEU A 108 0.61 -10.29 -1.06
N ILE A 109 -0.22 -11.31 -1.33
CA ILE A 109 0.13 -12.72 -1.07
C ILE A 109 1.29 -13.16 -1.96
N LYS A 110 1.28 -12.82 -3.27
CA LYS A 110 2.43 -13.05 -4.16
C LYS A 110 3.69 -12.33 -3.68
N GLY A 111 3.53 -11.17 -3.04
CA GLY A 111 4.61 -10.41 -2.41
C GLY A 111 5.17 -11.04 -1.14
N GLY A 112 4.53 -12.06 -0.57
CA GLY A 112 4.94 -12.72 0.68
C GLY A 112 4.24 -12.19 1.93
N ALA A 113 3.08 -11.57 1.81
CA ALA A 113 2.21 -11.27 2.95
C ALA A 113 1.75 -12.56 3.64
N GLU A 114 1.60 -12.50 4.96
CA GLU A 114 1.11 -13.63 5.77
C GLU A 114 -0.43 -13.63 5.80
N ALA A 115 -1.05 -14.60 5.14
CA ALA A 115 -2.51 -14.71 5.02
C ALA A 115 -3.21 -15.00 6.36
N ASP A 116 -2.55 -15.81 7.21
CA ASP A 116 -3.07 -16.25 8.51
C ASP A 116 -2.66 -15.34 9.68
N LEU A 117 -2.05 -14.19 9.39
CA LEU A 117 -1.70 -13.22 10.43
C LEU A 117 -2.98 -12.71 11.09
N ALA A 118 -3.05 -12.81 12.42
CA ALA A 118 -4.13 -12.24 13.21
C ALA A 118 -3.73 -10.86 13.74
N CYS A 119 -4.64 -9.88 13.62
CA CYS A 119 -4.48 -8.58 14.27
C CYS A 119 -4.65 -8.68 15.80
N ASN A 120 -4.51 -7.56 16.52
CA ASN A 120 -4.56 -7.52 17.99
C ASN A 120 -5.88 -8.05 18.60
N GLN A 121 -6.95 -8.10 17.80
CA GLN A 121 -8.26 -8.64 18.20
C GLN A 121 -8.38 -10.16 17.96
N GLY A 122 -7.33 -10.82 17.45
CA GLY A 122 -7.35 -12.23 17.07
C GLY A 122 -8.03 -12.50 15.73
N THR A 123 -8.34 -11.46 14.95
CA THR A 123 -9.07 -11.55 13.68
C THR A 123 -8.08 -11.60 12.51
N THR A 124 -8.22 -12.57 11.61
CA THR A 124 -7.44 -12.66 10.37
C THR A 124 -8.09 -11.85 9.24
N ALA A 125 -7.35 -11.64 8.14
CA ALA A 125 -7.90 -11.00 6.93
C ALA A 125 -9.15 -11.73 6.39
N LEU A 126 -9.16 -13.07 6.41
CA LEU A 126 -10.32 -13.87 5.98
C LEU A 126 -11.54 -13.66 6.89
N MET A 127 -11.34 -13.62 8.21
CA MET A 127 -12.43 -13.35 9.15
C MET A 127 -13.03 -11.95 8.92
N ILE A 128 -12.19 -10.95 8.64
CA ILE A 128 -12.67 -9.60 8.28
C ILE A 128 -13.54 -9.64 7.01
N ALA A 129 -13.06 -10.31 5.95
CA ALA A 129 -13.81 -10.41 4.70
C ALA A 129 -15.18 -11.07 4.91
N ILE A 130 -15.24 -12.13 5.72
CA ILE A 130 -16.50 -12.81 6.10
C ILE A 130 -17.42 -11.89 6.89
N ILE A 131 -16.91 -11.19 7.91
CA ILE A 131 -17.72 -10.28 8.76
C ILE A 131 -18.28 -9.12 7.93
N LYS A 132 -17.57 -8.69 6.89
CA LYS A 132 -17.96 -7.60 5.99
C LYS A 132 -18.80 -8.04 4.80
N ASP A 133 -18.98 -9.35 4.59
CA ASP A 133 -19.64 -9.93 3.41
C ASP A 133 -18.94 -9.59 2.09
N ASN A 134 -17.62 -9.41 2.15
CA ASN A 134 -16.75 -9.06 1.02
C ASN A 134 -16.42 -10.31 0.21
N THR A 135 -17.38 -10.72 -0.61
CA THR A 135 -17.38 -12.01 -1.31
C THR A 135 -16.16 -12.18 -2.21
N ASP A 136 -15.74 -11.14 -2.93
CA ASP A 136 -14.59 -11.24 -3.83
C ASP A 136 -13.28 -11.43 -3.06
N SER A 137 -13.12 -10.72 -1.94
CA SER A 137 -11.99 -10.91 -1.03
C SER A 137 -11.99 -12.28 -0.35
N ILE A 138 -13.16 -12.82 0.01
CA ILE A 138 -13.28 -14.19 0.53
C ILE A 138 -12.76 -15.17 -0.52
N HIS A 139 -13.20 -15.03 -1.77
CA HIS A 139 -12.75 -15.88 -2.87
C HIS A 139 -11.25 -15.75 -3.11
N ALA A 140 -10.71 -14.52 -3.15
CA ALA A 140 -9.29 -14.30 -3.31
C ALA A 140 -8.50 -14.98 -2.18
N LEU A 141 -8.83 -14.72 -0.91
CA LEU A 141 -8.10 -15.27 0.25
C LEU A 141 -8.13 -16.81 0.30
N ILE A 142 -9.23 -17.44 -0.12
CA ILE A 142 -9.33 -18.91 -0.20
C ILE A 142 -8.54 -19.46 -1.39
N GLN A 143 -8.50 -18.75 -2.51
CA GLN A 143 -7.81 -19.21 -3.73
C GLN A 143 -6.30 -19.08 -3.67
N VAL A 144 -5.78 -18.08 -2.95
CA VAL A 144 -4.32 -17.83 -2.87
C VAL A 144 -3.67 -18.41 -1.59
N SER A 145 -4.41 -19.15 -0.76
CA SER A 145 -3.87 -19.87 0.42
C SER A 145 -3.39 -21.29 0.12
#